data_AF-A0A9P0CVJ9-F1
#
_entry.id   AF-A0A9P0CVJ9-F1
#
_cell.length_a   1.000
_cell.length_b   1.000
_cell.length_c   1.000
_cell.angle_alpha   90.00
_cell.angle_beta   90.00
_cell.angle_gamma   90.00
#
_symmetry.space_group_name_H-M   'P 1'
#
loop_
_entity.id
_entity.type
_entity.pdbx_description
1 polymer ?
#
loop_
_entity_poly.entity_id
_entity_poly.type
_entity_poly.pdbx_seq_one_letter_code
_entity_poly.pdbx_strand_id
1 'polypeptide(L)'
;MNDEDSKEHAPLTRETSGKQYFDFWRSFMKKPAIDIRQKSLQDLRKEISQEMTYYVNSELIIPHQDTLLWWREEKNKYPRLSTMARRYLAIPCTSAESERLF
;
A
#
# COMPACT_ATOMS: atom_id res chain seq x y z
N MET A 1 -43.31 24.79 -28.40
CA MET A 1 -42.55 25.87 -27.75
C MET A 1 -42.22 25.35 -26.36
N ASN A 2 -41.00 24.81 -26.25
CA ASN A 2 -40.19 24.59 -25.05
C ASN A 2 -40.67 23.50 -24.06
N ASP A 3 -39.91 22.39 -23.94
CA ASP A 3 -38.84 22.12 -22.94
C ASP A 3 -39.49 21.77 -21.58
N GLU A 4 -39.11 20.79 -20.77
CA GLU A 4 -37.86 20.06 -20.62
C GLU A 4 -38.11 18.85 -19.69
N ASP A 5 -37.16 17.94 -19.74
CA ASP A 5 -36.88 16.76 -18.92
C ASP A 5 -37.34 16.79 -17.44
N SER A 6 -37.82 15.65 -16.94
CA SER A 6 -37.87 15.36 -15.50
C SER A 6 -37.57 13.88 -15.28
N LYS A 7 -36.35 13.49 -15.63
CA LYS A 7 -35.66 12.36 -15.00
C LYS A 7 -35.43 12.67 -13.52
N GLU A 8 -36.24 12.10 -12.65
CA GLU A 8 -35.91 12.05 -11.22
C GLU A 8 -35.64 10.61 -10.75
N HIS A 9 -34.33 10.35 -10.72
CA HIS A 9 -33.57 9.67 -9.67
C HIS A 9 -33.96 8.23 -9.26
N ALA A 10 -33.20 7.29 -9.82
CA ALA A 10 -32.98 5.97 -9.25
C ALA A 10 -32.41 6.07 -7.82
N PRO A 11 -32.82 5.19 -6.89
CA PRO A 11 -32.27 5.18 -5.55
C PRO A 11 -30.81 4.70 -5.60
N LEU A 12 -29.88 5.54 -5.14
CA LEU A 12 -28.51 5.09 -4.87
C LEU A 12 -28.57 4.08 -3.72
N THR A 13 -28.59 2.80 -4.08
CA THR A 13 -28.38 1.71 -3.14
C THR A 13 -26.98 1.87 -2.56
N ARG A 14 -26.91 2.27 -1.28
CA ARG A 14 -25.69 2.24 -0.47
C ARG A 14 -25.25 0.77 -0.33
N GLU A 15 -24.41 0.32 -1.24
CA GLU A 15 -23.74 -0.98 -1.09
C GLU A 15 -22.78 -0.90 0.10
N THR A 16 -22.84 -1.91 0.96
CA THR A 16 -22.08 -1.97 2.21
C THR A 16 -20.57 -2.04 1.91
N SER A 17 -19.91 -0.90 2.07
CA SER A 17 -18.47 -0.61 1.88
C SER A 17 -17.50 -1.60 2.57
N GLY A 18 -17.97 -2.43 3.52
CA GLY A 18 -17.12 -3.37 4.26
C GLY A 18 -16.40 -4.43 3.43
N LYS A 19 -16.89 -4.78 2.23
CA LYS A 19 -16.26 -5.79 1.37
C LYS A 19 -15.19 -5.22 0.43
N GLN A 20 -15.30 -3.95 0.02
CA GLN A 20 -14.44 -3.36 -1.02
C GLN A 20 -12.96 -3.26 -0.57
N TYR A 21 -12.75 -3.03 0.73
CA TYR A 21 -11.41 -3.00 1.31
C TYR A 21 -10.96 -4.35 1.86
N PHE A 22 -11.87 -5.31 2.07
CA PHE A 22 -11.50 -6.60 2.64
C PHE A 22 -10.54 -7.37 1.74
N ASP A 23 -10.77 -7.36 0.42
CA ASP A 23 -9.87 -7.99 -0.54
C ASP A 23 -8.55 -7.23 -0.70
N PHE A 24 -8.60 -5.90 -0.61
CA PHE A 24 -7.40 -5.06 -0.55
C PHE A 24 -6.56 -5.41 0.68
N TRP A 25 -7.14 -5.36 1.89
CA TRP A 25 -6.44 -5.65 3.14
C TRP A 25 -6.01 -7.11 3.24
N ARG A 26 -6.78 -8.06 2.71
CA ARG A 26 -6.38 -9.48 2.67
C ARG A 26 -5.21 -9.72 1.73
N SER A 27 -5.21 -9.08 0.56
CA SER A 27 -4.09 -9.12 -0.40
C SER A 27 -2.86 -8.41 0.16
N PHE A 28 -3.07 -7.24 0.75
CA PHE A 28 -2.06 -6.38 1.35
C PHE A 28 -1.41 -7.01 2.59
N MET A 29 -2.18 -7.61 3.49
CA MET A 29 -1.69 -8.28 4.70
C MET A 29 -1.38 -9.75 4.48
N LYS A 30 -1.49 -10.26 3.25
CA LYS A 30 -1.08 -11.63 2.92
C LYS A 30 0.37 -11.80 3.38
N LYS A 31 0.53 -12.56 4.46
CA LYS A 31 1.86 -12.95 4.94
C LYS A 31 2.55 -13.63 3.77
N PRO A 32 3.81 -13.27 3.46
CA PRO A 32 4.52 -14.01 2.44
C PRO A 32 4.44 -15.48 2.84
N ALA A 33 3.89 -16.31 1.96
CA ALA A 33 4.02 -17.74 2.10
C ALA A 33 5.53 -17.97 1.97
N ILE A 34 6.22 -18.00 3.10
CA ILE A 34 7.61 -18.45 3.14
C ILE A 34 7.50 -19.88 2.65
N ASP A 35 7.91 -20.10 1.40
CA ASP A 35 8.11 -21.46 0.92
C ASP A 35 9.26 -22.02 1.77
N ILE A 36 8.92 -22.83 2.77
CA ILE A 36 9.87 -23.53 3.66
C ILE A 36 10.57 -24.64 2.86
N ARG A 37 10.61 -24.55 1.52
CA ARG A 37 11.54 -25.30 0.70
C ARG A 37 12.93 -24.66 0.85
N GLN A 38 13.57 -24.99 1.97
CA GLN A 38 15.02 -25.10 2.13
C GLN A 38 15.85 -23.80 2.26
N LYS A 39 15.33 -22.75 2.92
CA LYS A 39 16.17 -21.61 3.34
C LYS A 39 16.20 -21.49 4.86
N SER A 40 17.39 -21.52 5.46
CA SER A 40 17.48 -21.46 6.92
C SER A 40 17.01 -20.09 7.42
N LEU A 41 16.41 -20.05 8.61
CA LEU A 41 16.05 -18.78 9.26
C LEU A 41 17.26 -17.86 9.45
N GLN A 42 18.47 -18.43 9.56
CA GLN A 42 19.71 -17.67 9.72
C GLN A 42 20.11 -16.98 8.42
N ASP A 43 20.00 -17.65 7.28
CA ASP A 43 20.27 -17.05 5.97
C ASP A 43 19.28 -15.93 5.67
N LEU A 44 18.00 -16.13 6.01
CA LEU A 44 16.99 -15.09 5.87
C LEU A 44 17.30 -13.89 6.76
N ARG A 45 17.68 -14.11 8.03
CA ARG A 45 18.09 -13.03 8.94
C ARG A 45 19.30 -12.27 8.39
N LYS A 46 20.30 -12.99 7.90
CA LYS A 46 21.50 -12.38 7.30
C LYS A 46 21.15 -11.49 6.11
N GLU A 47 20.32 -11.97 5.19
CA GLU A 47 19.86 -11.17 4.04
C GLU A 47 19.08 -9.93 4.46
N ILE A 48 18.18 -10.05 5.44
CA ILE A 48 17.42 -8.91 5.97
C ILE A 48 18.37 -7.89 6.60
N SER A 49 19.33 -8.34 7.42
CA SER A 49 20.31 -7.45 8.07
C SER A 49 21.20 -6.74 7.06
N GLN A 50 21.58 -7.43 5.97
CA GLN A 50 22.33 -6.83 4.87
C GLN A 50 21.50 -5.77 4.16
N GLU A 51 20.26 -6.10 3.75
CA GLU A 51 19.32 -5.17 3.12
C GLU A 51 19.11 -3.91 3.96
N MET A 52 18.92 -4.07 5.27
CA MET A 52 18.76 -2.95 6.21
C MET A 52 20.03 -2.10 6.31
N THR A 53 21.19 -2.73 6.43
CA THR A 53 22.48 -2.02 6.46
C THR A 53 22.69 -1.21 5.19
N TYR A 54 22.37 -1.77 4.01
CA TYR A 54 22.48 -1.05 2.75
C TYR A 54 21.54 0.14 2.65
N TYR A 55 20.32 0.05 3.20
CA TYR A 55 19.38 1.16 3.21
C TYR A 55 19.83 2.28 4.15
N VAL A 56 20.23 1.93 5.38
CA VAL A 56 20.67 2.94 6.38
C VAL A 56 21.91 3.71 5.92
N ASN A 57 22.80 3.07 5.16
CA ASN A 57 23.98 3.72 4.59
C ASN A 57 23.73 4.34 3.20
N SER A 58 22.51 4.27 2.67
CA SER A 58 22.19 4.87 1.36
C SER A 58 21.97 6.37 1.49
N GLU A 59 22.15 7.08 0.37
CA GLU A 59 21.90 8.50 0.29
C GLU A 59 20.41 8.82 0.51
N LEU A 60 20.14 10.00 1.06
CA LEU A 60 18.78 10.46 1.30
C LEU A 60 18.05 10.71 -0.02
N ILE A 61 16.76 10.37 -0.04
CA ILE A 61 15.87 10.64 -1.16
C ILE A 61 15.69 12.15 -1.30
N ILE A 62 15.55 12.62 -2.54
CA ILE A 62 15.27 14.02 -2.85
C ILE A 62 13.94 14.44 -2.20
N PRO A 63 13.87 15.55 -1.44
CA PRO A 63 12.67 15.93 -0.68
C PRO A 63 11.38 16.12 -1.48
N HIS A 64 11.48 16.37 -2.79
CA HIS A 64 10.33 16.59 -3.67
C HIS A 64 9.92 15.35 -4.47
N GLN A 65 10.59 14.20 -4.28
CA GLN A 65 10.26 12.97 -4.97
C GLN A 65 9.13 12.22 -4.26
N ASP A 66 8.22 11.63 -5.02
CA ASP A 66 7.22 10.71 -4.49
C ASP A 66 7.92 9.48 -3.90
N THR A 67 7.83 9.35 -2.56
CA THR A 67 8.44 8.26 -1.81
C THR A 67 7.86 6.89 -2.19
N LEU A 68 6.57 6.80 -2.53
CA LEU A 68 5.94 5.55 -2.95
C LEU A 68 6.44 5.11 -4.33
N LEU A 69 6.65 6.07 -5.23
CA LEU A 69 7.26 5.83 -6.53
C LEU A 69 8.72 5.40 -6.37
N TRP A 70 9.50 6.07 -5.54
CA TRP A 70 10.90 5.70 -5.26
C TRP A 70 11.02 4.25 -4.76
N TRP A 71 10.19 3.86 -3.78
CA TRP A 71 10.18 2.48 -3.28
C TRP A 71 9.71 1.46 -4.33
N ARG A 72 8.94 1.87 -5.33
CA ARG A 72 8.54 1.00 -6.45
C ARG A 72 9.74 0.70 -7.36
N GLU A 73 10.52 1.72 -7.69
CA GLU A 73 11.70 1.58 -8.55
C GLU A 73 12.84 0.83 -7.81
N GLU A 74 13.03 1.11 -6.51
CA GLU A 74 14.05 0.48 -5.68
C GLU A 74 13.68 -0.92 -5.15
N LYS A 75 12.60 -1.52 -5.66
CA LYS A 75 12.15 -2.87 -5.27
C LYS A 75 13.20 -3.95 -5.55
N ASN A 76 14.00 -3.79 -6.59
CA ASN A 76 15.04 -4.76 -6.94
C ASN A 76 16.20 -4.74 -5.94
N LYS A 77 16.53 -3.56 -5.40
CA LYS A 77 17.60 -3.36 -4.42
C LYS A 77 17.16 -3.71 -3.00
N TYR A 78 15.91 -3.37 -2.67
CA TYR A 78 15.33 -3.61 -1.35
C TYR A 78 13.98 -4.37 -1.46
N PRO A 79 13.99 -5.67 -1.81
CA PRO A 79 12.75 -6.41 -2.10
C PRO A 79 11.79 -6.52 -0.90
N ARG A 80 12.33 -6.64 0.32
CA ARG A 80 11.51 -6.78 1.53
C ARG A 80 11.15 -5.41 2.09
N LEU A 81 12.12 -4.50 2.12
CA LEU A 81 11.91 -3.16 2.66
C LEU A 81 10.99 -2.32 1.79
N SER A 82 11.11 -2.37 0.45
CA SER A 82 10.16 -1.68 -0.46
C SER A 82 8.73 -2.16 -0.32
N THR A 83 8.54 -3.44 -0.03
CA THR A 83 7.22 -4.01 0.22
C THR A 83 6.65 -3.48 1.53
N MET A 84 7.45 -3.44 2.59
CA MET A 84 7.05 -2.88 3.88
C MET A 84 6.81 -1.36 3.80
N ALA A 85 7.75 -0.60 3.26
CA ALA A 85 7.70 0.85 3.22
C ALA A 85 6.47 1.35 2.44
N ARG A 86 6.17 0.77 1.27
CA ARG A 86 4.95 1.14 0.53
C ARG A 86 3.68 0.80 1.29
N ARG A 87 3.67 -0.26 2.11
CA ARG A 87 2.53 -0.58 2.97
C ARG A 87 2.32 0.49 4.04
N TYR A 88 3.37 0.92 4.71
CA TYR A 88 3.27 1.92 5.78
C TYR A 88 3.02 3.33 5.25
N LEU A 89 3.70 3.72 4.16
CA LEU A 89 3.60 5.07 3.59
C LEU A 89 2.30 5.31 2.82
N ALA A 90 1.62 4.25 2.34
CA ALA A 90 0.33 4.37 1.68
C ALA A 90 -0.84 4.62 2.65
N ILE A 91 -0.60 4.55 3.97
CA ILE A 91 -1.63 4.84 4.97
C ILE A 91 -1.75 6.37 5.07
N PRO A 92 -2.91 6.96 4.74
CA PRO A 92 -3.11 8.38 4.93
C PRO A 92 -2.98 8.73 6.42
N CYS A 93 -2.17 9.74 6.74
CA CYS A 93 -1.94 10.21 8.11
C CYS A 93 -3.18 10.92 8.71
N THR A 94 -4.23 11.11 7.93
CA THR A 94 -5.41 11.88 8.31
C THR A 94 -6.63 10.98 8.46
N SER A 95 -7.25 10.96 9.64
CA SER A 95 -8.59 10.42 9.88
C SER A 95 -9.71 11.18 9.13
N ALA A 96 -9.36 12.25 8.41
CA ALA A 96 -10.25 13.29 7.92
C ALA A 96 -11.12 12.92 6.70
N GLU A 97 -10.88 11.80 6.00
CA GLU A 97 -11.78 11.38 4.91
C GLU A 97 -13.17 10.98 5.42
N SER A 98 -13.26 10.50 6.66
CA SER A 98 -14.54 10.12 7.27
C SER A 98 -15.43 11.35 7.52
N GLU A 99 -14.84 12.50 7.81
CA GLU A 99 -15.54 13.72 8.24
C GLU A 99 -16.15 14.52 7.08
N ARG A 100 -15.73 14.26 5.83
CA ARG A 100 -16.39 14.84 4.64
C ARG A 100 -17.71 14.16 4.28
N LEU A 101 -18.02 13.04 4.94
CA LEU A 101 -19.23 12.25 4.72
C LEU A 101 -20.27 12.40 5.84
N PHE A 102 -19.94 13.11 6.92
CA PHE A 102 -20.83 13.47 8.02
C PHE A 102 -21.15 14.96 8.00
#